data_AF-A0A8T5NIM1-F1
#
_entry.id   AF-A0A8T5NIM1-F1
#
_cell.length_a   1.000
_cell.length_b   1.000
_cell.length_c   1.000
_cell.angle_alpha   90.00
_cell.angle_beta   90.00
_cell.angle_gamma   90.00
#
_symmetry.space_group_name_H-M   'P 1'
#
loop_
_entity.id
_entity.type
_entity.pdbx_description
1 polymer ?
#
loop_
_entity_poly.entity_id
_entity_poly.type
_entity_poly.pdbx_seq_one_letter_code
_entity_poly.pdbx_strand_id
1 'polypeptide(L)'
;MTAQSTAPAPGTSIWTPVPVMTNKSELLIDRISENLTSFYDRKWNTLYQADELDCSRMSTYFWDYIRRNFQVAPKIIISYERQHAWIALKVSDVGNSTDYSSWNIKGTDYYFVEATIPRVVAEDNRKFLINDREYTSAEFYNAAIYVLDTPQDANDFHAQNSALGGWNQEFRLKNDDLDKIARLLGSK
;
A
#
# COMPACT_ATOMS: atom_id res chain seq x y z
N MET A 1 -24.96 41.58 58.67
CA MET A 1 -25.13 40.16 59.02
C MET A 1 -24.76 39.35 57.79
N THR A 2 -23.60 38.71 57.81
CA THR A 2 -23.05 37.87 56.74
C THR A 2 -23.61 36.47 56.85
N ALA A 3 -24.30 35.98 55.81
CA ALA A 3 -24.66 34.58 55.67
C ALA A 3 -23.62 33.87 54.80
N GLN A 4 -22.96 32.87 55.38
CA GLN A 4 -22.03 31.96 54.72
C GLN A 4 -22.81 31.02 53.77
N SER A 5 -22.37 30.93 52.52
CA SER A 5 -22.78 29.90 51.58
C SER A 5 -21.91 28.67 51.79
N THR A 6 -22.53 27.55 52.19
CA THR A 6 -21.91 26.23 52.24
C THR A 6 -21.92 25.60 50.86
N ALA A 7 -20.76 25.15 50.38
CA ALA A 7 -20.62 24.43 49.12
C ALA A 7 -21.23 23.01 49.22
N PRO A 8 -21.84 22.46 48.14
CA PRO A 8 -22.31 21.09 48.15
C PRO A 8 -21.16 20.09 48.00
N ALA A 9 -21.32 18.92 48.63
CA ALA A 9 -20.37 17.81 48.59
C ALA A 9 -20.18 17.24 47.17
N PRO A 10 -18.99 16.73 46.81
CA PRO A 10 -18.74 16.17 45.49
C PRO A 10 -19.52 14.87 45.30
N GLY A 11 -20.41 14.87 44.31
CA GLY A 11 -21.09 13.67 43.83
C GLY A 11 -20.10 12.74 43.13
N THR A 12 -20.09 11.46 43.54
CA THR A 12 -19.37 10.38 42.86
C THR A 12 -19.93 10.17 41.46
N SER A 13 -19.19 10.62 40.45
CA SER A 13 -19.45 10.26 39.05
C SER A 13 -19.06 8.80 38.85
N ILE A 14 -20.07 7.94 38.66
CA ILE A 14 -19.86 6.57 38.20
C ILE A 14 -19.47 6.68 36.73
N TRP A 15 -18.17 6.54 36.44
CA TRP A 15 -17.68 6.38 35.07
C TRP A 15 -18.19 5.04 34.55
N THR A 16 -19.29 5.10 33.82
CA THR A 16 -19.68 3.97 32.97
C THR A 16 -18.91 4.19 31.68
N PRO A 17 -17.94 3.33 31.29
CA PRO A 17 -17.34 3.44 29.98
C PRO A 17 -18.46 3.24 28.96
N VAL A 18 -18.90 4.36 28.36
CA VAL A 18 -19.68 4.29 27.13
C VAL A 18 -18.76 3.60 26.13
N PRO A 19 -19.18 2.52 25.46
CA PRO A 19 -18.40 1.97 24.36
C PRO A 19 -18.17 3.12 23.39
N VAL A 20 -16.93 3.60 23.32
CA VAL A 20 -16.54 4.51 22.26
C VAL A 20 -16.59 3.63 21.01
N MET A 21 -17.72 3.67 20.29
CA MET A 21 -17.69 3.35 18.89
C MET A 21 -16.80 4.42 18.26
N THR A 22 -15.51 4.11 18.16
CA THR A 22 -14.52 4.85 17.41
C THR A 22 -14.91 4.76 15.94
N ASN A 23 -15.90 5.54 15.53
CA ASN A 23 -15.99 5.98 14.15
C ASN A 23 -14.88 7.03 13.96
N LYS A 24 -13.62 6.54 13.92
CA LYS A 24 -12.55 7.23 13.19
C LYS A 24 -13.18 7.49 11.82
N SER A 25 -13.20 8.74 11.32
CA SER A 25 -13.54 8.90 9.91
C SER A 25 -12.45 8.14 9.14
N GLU A 26 -12.70 6.89 8.79
CA GLU A 26 -11.67 6.03 8.20
C GLU A 26 -11.18 6.72 6.95
N LEU A 27 -9.91 7.14 6.99
CA LEU A 27 -9.29 7.76 5.83
C LEU A 27 -9.34 6.74 4.70
N LEU A 28 -9.35 7.21 3.45
CA LEU A 28 -9.42 6.30 2.32
C LEU A 28 -8.22 5.33 2.32
N ILE A 29 -7.05 5.78 2.77
CA ILE A 29 -5.86 4.94 2.94
C ILE A 29 -6.07 3.80 3.95
N ASP A 30 -6.81 4.02 5.04
CA ASP A 30 -7.08 2.99 6.05
C ASP A 30 -7.93 1.85 5.43
N ARG A 31 -8.97 2.21 4.67
CA ARG A 31 -9.82 1.26 3.95
C ARG A 31 -9.07 0.50 2.85
N ILE A 32 -8.18 1.19 2.13
CA ILE A 32 -7.29 0.55 1.15
C ILE A 32 -6.40 -0.47 1.87
N SER A 33 -5.77 -0.10 2.99
CA SER A 33 -4.88 -0.99 3.74
C SER A 33 -5.59 -2.24 4.27
N GLU A 34 -6.79 -2.09 4.83
CA GLU A 34 -7.59 -3.22 5.30
C GLU A 34 -7.93 -4.18 4.14
N ASN A 35 -8.34 -3.62 3.00
CA ASN A 35 -8.68 -4.43 1.84
C ASN A 35 -7.46 -5.18 1.28
N LEU A 36 -6.30 -4.53 1.20
CA LEU A 36 -5.04 -5.16 0.78
C LEU A 36 -4.66 -6.33 1.70
N THR A 37 -4.89 -6.20 3.01
CA THR A 37 -4.62 -7.28 3.99
C THR A 37 -5.38 -8.55 3.63
N SER A 38 -6.62 -8.44 3.14
CA SER A 38 -7.41 -9.60 2.73
C SER A 38 -6.80 -10.40 1.57
N PHE A 39 -6.00 -9.76 0.69
CA PHE A 39 -5.25 -10.47 -0.37
C PHE A 39 -4.10 -11.27 0.22
N TYR A 40 -3.38 -10.70 1.18
CA TYR A 40 -2.31 -11.40 1.89
C TYR A 40 -2.83 -12.63 2.64
N ASP A 41 -3.98 -12.51 3.31
CA ASP A 41 -4.63 -13.63 4.01
C ASP A 41 -5.03 -14.76 3.05
N ARG A 42 -5.43 -14.41 1.82
CA ARG A 42 -5.69 -15.34 0.71
C ARG A 42 -4.43 -15.85 0.02
N LYS A 43 -3.26 -15.70 0.64
CA LYS A 43 -1.97 -16.21 0.16
C LYS A 43 -1.55 -15.60 -1.19
N TRP A 44 -1.89 -14.35 -1.48
CA TRP A 44 -1.45 -13.63 -2.68
C TRP A 44 0.05 -13.74 -2.94
N ASN A 45 0.87 -13.62 -1.88
CA ASN A 45 2.32 -13.70 -1.96
C ASN A 45 2.84 -15.04 -2.53
N THR A 46 2.02 -16.10 -2.53
CA THR A 46 2.42 -17.40 -3.12
C THR A 46 2.53 -17.35 -4.64
N LEU A 47 1.75 -16.49 -5.32
CA LEU A 47 1.89 -16.26 -6.76
C LEU A 47 3.26 -15.67 -7.09
N TYR A 48 3.80 -14.85 -6.21
CA TYR A 48 5.13 -14.28 -6.38
C TYR A 48 6.23 -15.27 -6.04
N GLN A 49 6.11 -15.97 -4.90
CA GLN A 49 7.09 -16.97 -4.44
C GLN A 49 7.20 -18.19 -5.37
N ALA A 50 6.14 -18.52 -6.10
CA ALA A 50 6.13 -19.60 -7.09
C ALA A 50 6.54 -19.13 -8.50
N ASP A 51 7.02 -17.88 -8.65
CA ASP A 51 7.34 -17.25 -9.94
C ASP A 51 6.17 -17.24 -10.95
N GLU A 52 4.93 -17.34 -10.47
CA GLU A 52 3.73 -17.34 -11.31
C GLU A 52 3.39 -15.92 -11.80
N LEU A 53 3.54 -14.94 -10.91
CA LEU A 53 3.43 -13.51 -11.23
C LEU A 53 4.64 -12.77 -10.66
N ASP A 54 5.24 -11.91 -11.47
CA ASP A 54 6.32 -11.03 -11.04
C ASP A 54 5.79 -9.70 -10.43
N CYS A 55 6.69 -8.88 -9.87
CA CYS A 55 6.31 -7.63 -9.22
C CYS A 55 5.66 -6.64 -10.19
N SER A 56 6.07 -6.62 -11.46
CA SER A 56 5.47 -5.72 -12.47
C SER A 56 4.00 -6.08 -12.76
N ARG A 57 3.68 -7.37 -12.86
CA ARG A 57 2.31 -7.87 -13.06
C ARG A 57 1.43 -7.68 -11.82
N MET A 58 1.99 -7.92 -10.64
CA MET A 58 1.27 -7.69 -9.38
C MET A 58 0.98 -6.20 -9.15
N SER A 59 1.94 -5.31 -9.43
CA SER A 59 1.70 -3.87 -9.43
C SER A 59 0.63 -3.50 -10.45
N THR A 60 0.70 -4.05 -11.68
CA THR A 60 -0.34 -3.80 -12.71
C THR A 60 -1.73 -4.17 -12.21
N TYR A 61 -1.88 -5.32 -11.52
CA TYR A 61 -3.14 -5.72 -10.91
C TYR A 61 -3.61 -4.71 -9.87
N PHE A 62 -2.77 -4.33 -8.90
CA PHE A 62 -3.16 -3.40 -7.84
C PHE A 62 -3.39 -1.97 -8.32
N TRP A 63 -2.67 -1.52 -9.35
CA TRP A 63 -2.91 -0.23 -9.99
C TRP A 63 -4.36 -0.15 -10.49
N ASP A 64 -4.80 -1.16 -11.22
CA ASP A 64 -6.15 -1.21 -11.79
C ASP A 64 -7.21 -1.52 -10.72
N TYR A 65 -6.92 -2.44 -9.79
CA TYR A 65 -7.79 -2.76 -8.66
C TYR A 65 -8.08 -1.51 -7.83
N ILE A 66 -7.06 -0.75 -7.43
CA ILE A 66 -7.24 0.43 -6.60
C ILE A 66 -8.02 1.51 -7.35
N ARG A 67 -7.69 1.72 -8.62
CA ARG A 67 -8.40 2.68 -9.47
C ARG A 67 -9.88 2.37 -9.59
N ARG A 68 -10.24 1.10 -9.84
CA ARG A 68 -11.64 0.69 -10.03
C ARG A 68 -12.44 0.67 -8.72
N ASN A 69 -11.84 0.26 -7.60
CA ASN A 69 -12.57 0.06 -6.35
C ASN A 69 -12.58 1.29 -5.44
N PHE A 70 -11.56 2.16 -5.52
CA PHE A 70 -11.42 3.32 -4.65
C PHE A 70 -11.43 4.66 -5.40
N GLN A 71 -11.48 4.64 -6.74
CA GLN A 71 -11.50 5.85 -7.58
C GLN A 71 -10.28 6.78 -7.37
N VAL A 72 -9.16 6.20 -6.92
CA VAL A 72 -7.86 6.86 -6.81
C VAL A 72 -7.10 6.68 -8.12
N ALA A 73 -6.13 7.55 -8.41
CA ALA A 73 -5.20 7.37 -9.53
C ALA A 73 -3.81 6.95 -9.01
N PRO A 74 -3.57 5.65 -8.76
CA PRO A 74 -2.27 5.19 -8.30
C PRO A 74 -1.18 5.48 -9.33
N LYS A 75 0.06 5.53 -8.85
CA LYS A 75 1.26 5.57 -9.69
C LYS A 75 1.96 4.22 -9.64
N ILE A 76 2.67 3.88 -10.71
CA ILE A 76 3.64 2.79 -10.73
C ILE A 76 5.00 3.39 -10.33
N ILE A 77 5.69 2.74 -9.42
CA ILE A 77 7.06 3.09 -9.05
C ILE A 77 7.98 1.97 -9.47
N ILE A 78 9.11 2.34 -10.08
CA ILE A 78 10.10 1.42 -10.63
C ILE A 78 11.47 1.78 -10.06
N SER A 79 12.19 0.80 -9.55
CA SER A 79 13.63 0.90 -9.31
C SER A 79 14.39 -0.12 -10.14
N TYR A 80 15.24 0.35 -11.05
CA TYR A 80 16.11 -0.51 -11.86
C TYR A 80 17.25 -1.11 -11.05
N GLU A 81 17.79 -0.34 -10.10
CA GLU A 81 18.84 -0.80 -9.18
C GLU A 81 18.36 -2.00 -8.35
N ARG A 82 17.08 -1.96 -7.92
CA ARG A 82 16.46 -3.02 -7.13
C ARG A 82 15.73 -4.06 -7.95
N GLN A 83 15.56 -3.83 -9.26
CA GLN A 83 14.73 -4.63 -10.16
C GLN A 83 13.34 -4.91 -9.56
N HIS A 84 12.69 -3.88 -9.00
CA HIS A 84 11.43 -4.05 -8.27
C HIS A 84 10.43 -2.92 -8.51
N ALA A 85 9.14 -3.29 -8.44
CA ALA A 85 8.00 -2.41 -8.71
C ALA A 85 7.11 -2.25 -7.47
N TRP A 86 6.54 -1.06 -7.31
CA TRP A 86 5.55 -0.75 -6.27
C TRP A 86 4.41 0.09 -6.82
N ILE A 87 3.42 0.30 -5.96
CA ILE A 87 2.35 1.26 -6.18
C ILE A 87 2.52 2.46 -5.25
N ALA A 88 2.30 3.66 -5.78
CA ALA A 88 2.24 4.91 -5.00
C ALA A 88 0.82 5.46 -4.98
N LEU A 89 0.40 5.95 -3.83
CA LEU A 89 -0.85 6.68 -3.62
C LEU A 89 -0.51 8.06 -3.10
N LYS A 90 -0.95 9.12 -3.80
CA LYS A 90 -0.73 10.49 -3.31
C LYS A 90 -1.47 10.69 -2.00
N VAL A 91 -0.78 11.21 -0.98
CA VAL A 91 -1.37 11.46 0.35
C VAL A 91 -2.59 12.39 0.23
N SER A 92 -2.54 13.37 -0.67
CA SER A 92 -3.67 14.28 -0.95
C SER A 92 -4.94 13.58 -1.43
N ASP A 93 -4.80 12.42 -2.08
CA ASP A 93 -5.91 11.72 -2.74
C ASP A 93 -6.54 10.68 -1.82
N VAL A 94 -5.80 10.21 -0.81
CA VAL A 94 -6.23 9.11 0.08
C VAL A 94 -6.36 9.50 1.56
N GLY A 95 -5.98 10.73 1.90
CA GLY A 95 -6.06 11.27 3.25
C GLY A 95 -4.75 11.06 4.03
N ASN A 96 -4.37 12.07 4.81
CA ASN A 96 -3.14 12.07 5.58
C ASN A 96 -3.32 11.31 6.91
N SER A 97 -2.85 10.07 6.94
CA SER A 97 -2.78 9.20 8.11
C SER A 97 -1.39 9.20 8.71
N THR A 98 -1.31 9.20 10.04
CA THR A 98 -0.06 9.02 10.80
C THR A 98 0.35 7.55 10.92
N ASP A 99 -0.51 6.62 10.50
CA ASP A 99 -0.29 5.18 10.65
C ASP A 99 0.63 4.62 9.55
N TYR A 100 0.93 5.42 8.52
CA TYR A 100 1.74 5.02 7.37
C TYR A 100 2.89 5.99 7.11
N SER A 101 4.02 5.42 6.67
CA SER A 101 5.18 6.22 6.26
C SER A 101 4.94 6.78 4.85
N SER A 102 5.23 8.08 4.65
CA SER A 102 5.08 8.77 3.37
C SER A 102 6.41 9.31 2.87
N TRP A 103 6.59 9.35 1.54
CA TRP A 103 7.79 9.94 0.93
C TRP A 103 7.42 11.17 0.13
N ASN A 104 8.22 12.21 0.30
CA ASN A 104 8.17 13.36 -0.56
C ASN A 104 9.03 13.13 -1.82
N ILE A 105 8.38 13.00 -2.97
CA ILE A 105 9.04 12.89 -4.27
C ILE A 105 8.72 14.16 -5.05
N LYS A 106 9.76 14.99 -5.27
CA LYS A 106 9.66 16.25 -6.01
C LYS A 106 8.50 17.14 -5.51
N GLY A 107 8.34 17.24 -4.19
CA GLY A 107 7.32 18.09 -3.56
C GLY A 107 5.92 17.46 -3.47
N THR A 108 5.74 16.18 -3.81
CA THR A 108 4.48 15.46 -3.61
C THR A 108 4.69 14.29 -2.65
N ASP A 109 3.82 14.19 -1.64
CA ASP A 109 3.87 13.10 -0.67
C ASP A 109 3.09 11.87 -1.18
N TYR A 110 3.71 10.69 -1.05
CA TYR A 110 3.13 9.41 -1.45
C TYR A 110 3.20 8.38 -0.33
N TYR A 111 2.12 7.62 -0.15
CA TYR A 111 2.17 6.32 0.50
C TYR A 111 2.54 5.24 -0.52
N PHE A 112 3.29 4.24 -0.06
CA PHE A 112 3.71 3.12 -0.89
C PHE A 112 2.90 1.87 -0.55
N VAL A 113 2.60 1.10 -1.58
CA VAL A 113 1.97 -0.21 -1.49
C VAL A 113 2.91 -1.23 -2.09
N GLU A 114 3.31 -2.20 -1.27
CA GLU A 114 4.05 -3.38 -1.74
C GLU A 114 3.07 -4.35 -2.37
N ALA A 115 3.20 -4.58 -3.68
CA ALA A 115 2.24 -5.38 -4.45
C ALA A 115 2.46 -6.89 -4.30
N THR A 116 3.68 -7.33 -3.99
CA THR A 116 4.00 -8.76 -3.79
C THR A 116 3.52 -9.29 -2.45
N ILE A 117 3.44 -8.40 -1.46
CA ILE A 117 2.90 -8.64 -0.12
C ILE A 117 1.93 -7.48 0.14
N PRO A 118 0.68 -7.58 -0.35
CA PRO A 118 -0.25 -6.46 -0.48
C PRO A 118 -0.46 -5.74 0.85
N ARG A 119 0.18 -4.57 0.99
CA ARG A 119 0.05 -3.73 2.19
C ARG A 119 0.52 -2.32 1.90
N VAL A 120 -0.08 -1.35 2.58
CA VAL A 120 0.50 -0.02 2.72
C VAL A 120 1.71 -0.13 3.65
N VAL A 121 2.81 0.50 3.27
CA VAL A 121 4.04 0.49 4.07
C VAL A 121 3.84 1.36 5.31
N ALA A 122 3.76 0.72 6.48
CA ALA A 122 3.61 1.39 7.77
C ALA A 122 4.97 1.74 8.40
N GLU A 123 5.92 0.81 8.32
CA GLU A 123 7.24 0.94 8.96
C GLU A 123 8.35 0.59 7.97
N ASP A 124 9.41 1.39 7.98
CA ASP A 124 10.53 1.24 7.05
C ASP A 124 11.38 0.01 7.34
N ASN A 125 11.49 -0.38 8.61
CA ASN A 125 12.33 -1.50 9.02
C ASN A 125 11.58 -2.84 9.06
N ARG A 126 10.29 -2.87 8.69
CA ARG A 126 9.53 -4.11 8.69
C ARG A 126 10.06 -5.02 7.60
N LYS A 127 10.70 -6.11 8.02
CA LYS A 127 11.21 -7.13 7.11
C LYS A 127 10.08 -7.85 6.38
N PHE A 128 10.35 -8.20 5.14
CA PHE A 128 9.51 -9.09 4.35
C PHE A 128 10.35 -10.00 3.48
N LEU A 129 9.79 -11.18 3.21
CA LEU A 129 10.48 -12.23 2.48
C LEU A 129 10.03 -12.23 1.02
N ILE A 130 11.02 -12.07 0.14
CA ILE A 130 10.89 -12.22 -1.31
C ILE A 130 11.91 -13.28 -1.71
N ASN A 131 11.45 -14.43 -2.20
CA ASN A 131 12.28 -15.56 -2.61
C ASN A 131 13.36 -15.91 -1.56
N ASP A 132 12.91 -16.12 -0.32
CA ASP A 132 13.73 -16.43 0.86
C ASP A 132 14.81 -15.39 1.23
N ARG A 133 14.77 -14.19 0.61
CA ARG A 133 15.59 -13.04 1.00
C ARG A 133 14.75 -12.05 1.78
N GLU A 134 15.30 -11.58 2.89
CA GLU A 134 14.71 -10.49 3.67
C GLU A 134 15.02 -9.15 3.00
N TYR A 135 13.98 -8.35 2.79
CA TYR A 135 14.08 -6.96 2.37
C TYR A 135 13.37 -6.08 3.40
N THR A 136 13.77 -4.82 3.46
CA THR A 136 13.08 -3.79 4.23
C THR A 136 12.61 -2.66 3.33
N SER A 137 11.56 -1.97 3.75
CA SER A 137 11.04 -0.79 3.05
C SER A 137 12.06 0.35 3.07
N ALA A 138 12.90 0.41 4.13
CA ALA A 138 13.98 1.37 4.33
C ALA A 138 15.01 1.33 3.21
N GLU A 139 15.34 0.15 2.69
CA GLU A 139 16.30 -0.02 1.59
C GLU A 139 15.82 0.61 0.28
N PHE A 140 14.50 0.83 0.16
CA PHE A 140 13.92 1.50 -0.98
C PHE A 140 14.10 3.02 -0.92
N TYR A 141 14.10 3.64 0.27
CA TYR A 141 14.25 5.10 0.41
C TYR A 141 15.56 5.63 -0.20
N ASN A 142 16.56 4.75 -0.31
CA ASN A 142 17.87 5.08 -0.81
C ASN A 142 18.06 4.71 -2.29
N ALA A 143 17.05 4.11 -2.94
CA ALA A 143 17.15 3.65 -4.31
C ALA A 143 16.78 4.76 -5.32
N ALA A 144 17.40 4.73 -6.50
CA ALA A 144 16.90 5.51 -7.62
C ALA A 144 15.52 4.97 -8.06
N ILE A 145 14.51 5.84 -8.07
CA ILE A 145 13.13 5.50 -8.43
C ILE A 145 12.59 6.37 -9.56
N TYR A 146 11.67 5.79 -10.33
CA TYR A 146 10.89 6.45 -11.37
C TYR A 146 9.41 6.31 -11.05
N VAL A 147 8.66 7.41 -11.15
CA VAL A 147 7.22 7.45 -10.87
C VAL A 147 6.48 7.64 -12.19
N LEU A 148 5.57 6.73 -12.49
CA LEU A 148 4.89 6.60 -13.78
C LEU A 148 3.39 6.54 -13.56
N ASP A 149 2.61 7.11 -14.48
CA ASP A 149 1.17 7.30 -14.28
C ASP A 149 0.37 6.02 -14.54
N THR A 150 0.82 5.19 -15.50
CA THR A 150 0.12 3.99 -15.94
C THR A 150 1.07 2.80 -16.16
N PRO A 151 0.54 1.57 -16.21
CA PRO A 151 1.29 0.40 -16.68
C PRO A 151 1.86 0.58 -18.10
N GLN A 152 1.18 1.34 -18.97
CA GLN A 152 1.69 1.62 -20.31
C GLN A 152 2.93 2.53 -20.25
N ASP A 153 2.90 3.59 -19.43
CA ASP A 153 4.07 4.47 -19.24
C ASP A 153 5.26 3.70 -18.67
N ALA A 154 4.99 2.71 -17.80
CA ALA A 154 5.99 1.79 -17.28
C ALA A 154 6.62 0.92 -18.38
N ASN A 155 5.80 0.37 -19.29
CA ASN A 155 6.29 -0.38 -20.44
C ASN A 155 7.08 0.50 -21.42
N ASP A 156 6.61 1.72 -21.69
CA ASP A 156 7.28 2.66 -22.60
C ASP A 156 8.62 3.13 -22.02
N PHE A 157 8.64 3.46 -20.72
CA PHE A 157 9.87 3.75 -20.00
C PHE A 157 10.84 2.58 -20.07
N HIS A 158 10.34 1.35 -19.88
CA HIS A 158 11.16 0.16 -20.00
C HIS A 158 11.74 -0.03 -21.42
N ALA A 159 10.92 0.09 -22.46
CA ALA A 159 11.37 -0.03 -23.85
C ALA A 159 12.51 0.97 -24.17
N GLN A 160 12.38 2.22 -23.70
CA GLN A 160 13.38 3.27 -23.88
C GLN A 160 14.68 3.04 -23.10
N ASN A 161 14.61 2.32 -21.97
CA ASN A 161 15.74 2.09 -21.07
C ASN A 161 16.24 0.63 -21.11
N SER A 162 15.72 -0.18 -22.01
CA SER A 162 16.06 -1.60 -22.18
C SER A 162 17.56 -1.82 -22.47
N ALA A 163 18.21 -0.87 -23.13
CA ALA A 163 19.65 -0.85 -23.38
C ALA A 163 20.49 -0.76 -22.08
N LEU A 164 19.90 -0.38 -20.95
CA LEU A 164 20.55 -0.34 -19.63
C LEU A 164 20.54 -1.71 -18.92
N GLY A 165 19.98 -2.76 -19.54
CA GLY A 165 20.20 -4.16 -19.19
C GLY A 165 19.64 -4.66 -17.85
N GLY A 166 18.77 -3.89 -17.19
CA GLY A 166 18.44 -4.14 -15.78
C GLY A 166 17.16 -4.94 -15.50
N TRP A 167 16.08 -4.73 -16.25
CA TRP A 167 14.76 -5.28 -15.90
C TRP A 167 14.05 -5.71 -17.17
N ASN A 168 13.51 -6.93 -17.23
CA ASN A 168 12.85 -7.49 -18.41
C ASN A 168 11.44 -8.03 -18.10
N GLN A 169 10.64 -7.27 -17.35
CA GLN A 169 9.27 -7.68 -17.01
C GLN A 169 8.26 -6.65 -17.52
N GLU A 170 7.20 -7.15 -18.13
CA GLU A 170 6.14 -6.34 -18.72
C GLU A 170 5.08 -5.99 -17.67
N PHE A 171 4.73 -4.71 -17.59
CA PHE A 171 3.59 -4.21 -16.83
C PHE A 171 2.29 -4.48 -17.59
N ARG A 172 1.98 -5.76 -17.76
CA ARG A 172 0.80 -6.25 -18.47
C ARG A 172 0.35 -7.60 -17.92
N LEU A 173 -0.92 -7.67 -17.52
CA LEU A 173 -1.56 -8.94 -17.19
C LEU A 173 -1.97 -9.68 -18.48
N LYS A 174 -1.61 -10.96 -18.55
CA LYS A 174 -2.03 -11.92 -19.58
C LYS A 174 -3.25 -12.69 -19.07
N ASN A 175 -3.98 -13.36 -19.98
CA ASN A 175 -5.15 -14.15 -19.59
C ASN A 175 -4.82 -15.24 -18.58
N ASP A 176 -3.67 -15.92 -18.75
CA ASP A 176 -3.18 -16.91 -17.78
C ASP A 176 -2.94 -16.30 -16.38
N ASP A 177 -2.38 -15.07 -16.31
CA ASP A 177 -2.21 -14.38 -15.03
C ASP A 177 -3.57 -14.12 -14.36
N LEU A 178 -4.57 -13.71 -15.15
CA LEU A 178 -5.93 -13.47 -14.67
C LEU A 178 -6.61 -14.76 -14.19
N ASP A 179 -6.42 -15.88 -14.88
CA ASP A 179 -6.96 -17.18 -14.49
C ASP A 179 -6.35 -17.68 -13.16
N LYS A 180 -5.04 -17.47 -12.97
CA LYS A 180 -4.34 -17.77 -11.71
C LYS A 180 -4.87 -16.92 -10.56
N ILE A 181 -5.00 -15.62 -10.79
CA ILE A 181 -5.56 -14.68 -9.80
C ILE A 181 -7.00 -15.09 -9.44
N ALA A 182 -7.84 -15.35 -10.44
CA ALA A 182 -9.24 -15.73 -10.21
C ALA A 182 -9.35 -17.04 -9.40
N ARG A 183 -8.49 -18.02 -9.69
CA ARG A 183 -8.42 -19.29 -8.94
C ARG A 183 -8.04 -19.05 -7.48
N LEU A 184 -6.98 -18.27 -7.24
CA LEU A 184 -6.52 -17.94 -5.89
C LEU A 184 -7.60 -17.19 -5.08
N LEU A 185 -8.23 -16.19 -5.69
CA LEU A 185 -9.22 -15.37 -5.00
C LEU A 185 -10.58 -16.06 -4.86
N GLY A 186 -10.85 -17.09 -5.67
CA GLY A 186 -12.06 -17.91 -5.65
C GLY A 186 -11.97 -19.16 -4.79
N SER A 187 -10.77 -19.64 -4.44
CA SER A 187 -10.59 -20.72 -3.45
C SER A 187 -11.01 -20.23 -2.06
N LYS A 188 -12.10 -20.80 -1.55
CA LYS A 188 -12.61 -20.57 -0.19
C LYS A 188 -11.84 -21.39 0.83
#